data_AF-A0A968Y5B2-F1
#
_entry.id   AF-A0A968Y5B2-F1
#
_cell.length_a   1.000
_cell.length_b   1.000
_cell.length_c   1.000
_cell.angle_alpha   90.00
_cell.angle_beta   90.00
_cell.angle_gamma   90.00
#
_symmetry.space_group_name_H-M   'P 1'
#
loop_
_entity.id
_entity.type
_entity.pdbx_description
1 polymer ?
#
loop_
_entity_poly.entity_id
_entity_poly.type
_entity_poly.pdbx_seq_one_letter_code
_entity_poly.pdbx_strand_id
1 'polypeptide(L)' 'MIALHPEFITKNGKKEFAVIPYEEFEALQELIADMEDLMDLREAKEEDADRPSVPLAEVKKMLGLLTN' A
#
# COMPACT_ATOMS: atom_id res chain seq x y z
N MET A 1 9.86 -8.02 -6.81
CA MET A 1 9.42 -7.71 -8.19
C MET A 1 8.66 -8.92 -8.69
N ILE A 2 7.38 -8.77 -8.98
CA ILE A 2 6.54 -9.88 -9.45
C ILE A 2 6.83 -10.10 -10.93
N ALA A 3 7.07 -11.35 -11.31
CA ALA A 3 7.17 -11.72 -12.71
C ALA A 3 5.77 -11.98 -13.26
N LEU A 4 5.39 -11.25 -14.31
CA LEU A 4 4.10 -11.42 -14.98
C LEU A 4 4.29 -12.15 -16.32
N HIS A 5 3.39 -13.08 -16.62
CA HIS A 5 3.35 -13.85 -17.86
C HIS A 5 2.04 -13.60 -18.64
N PRO A 6 1.84 -12.38 -19.16
CA PRO A 6 0.61 -12.03 -19.86
C PRO A 6 0.52 -12.62 -21.27
N GLU A 7 -0.65 -13.15 -21.60
CA GLU A 7 -1.09 -13.37 -22.98
C GLU A 7 -1.82 -12.14 -23.49
N PHE A 8 -1.33 -11.55 -24.58
CA PHE A 8 -1.88 -10.29 -25.10
C PHE A 8 -2.93 -10.51 -26.20
N ILE A 9 -4.09 -9.91 -26.02
CA ILE A 9 -5.14 -9.85 -27.04
C ILE A 9 -4.98 -8.54 -27.81
N THR A 10 -4.83 -8.68 -29.13
CA THR A 10 -4.52 -7.56 -30.04
C THR A 10 -5.73 -7.22 -30.90
N LYS A 11 -6.07 -5.94 -30.99
CA LYS A 11 -7.07 -5.41 -31.95
C LYS A 11 -6.41 -4.33 -32.81
N ASN A 12 -6.67 -4.37 -34.12
CA ASN A 12 -6.08 -3.43 -35.09
C ASN A 12 -4.55 -3.31 -35.00
N GLY A 13 -3.86 -4.42 -34.70
CA GLY A 13 -2.40 -4.44 -34.54
C GLY A 13 -1.87 -3.88 -33.22
N LYS A 14 -2.75 -3.44 -32.30
CA LYS A 14 -2.37 -2.92 -30.98
C LYS A 14 -2.80 -3.89 -29.87
N LYS A 15 -1.89 -4.16 -28.92
CA LYS A 15 -2.21 -4.90 -27.68
C LYS A 15 -3.17 -4.04 -26.84
N GLU A 16 -4.38 -4.54 -26.61
CA GLU A 16 -5.40 -3.82 -25.84
C GLU A 16 -5.71 -4.50 -24.51
N PHE A 17 -5.62 -5.82 -24.45
CA PHE A 17 -5.91 -6.59 -23.24
C PHE A 17 -4.79 -7.58 -22.96
N ALA A 18 -4.61 -7.91 -21.69
CA ALA A 18 -3.72 -8.96 -21.22
C ALA A 18 -4.53 -9.93 -20.36
N VAL A 19 -4.37 -11.22 -20.61
CA VAL A 19 -4.83 -12.29 -19.71
C VAL A 19 -3.61 -12.76 -18.94
N ILE A 20 -3.69 -12.74 -17.62
CA ILE A 20 -2.63 -13.23 -16.73
C ILE A 20 -3.15 -14.40 -15.89
N PRO A 21 -2.27 -15.31 -15.44
CA PRO A 21 -2.60 -16.29 -14.41
C PRO A 21 -3.22 -15.61 -13.18
N TYR A 22 -4.18 -16.28 -12.55
CA TYR A 22 -4.91 -15.70 -11.42
C TYR A 22 -4.01 -15.40 -10.23
N GLU A 23 -3.08 -16.29 -9.91
CA GLU A 23 -2.11 -16.08 -8.82
C GLU A 23 -1.24 -14.83 -9.05
N GLU A 24 -0.90 -14.54 -10.30
CA GLU A 24 -0.16 -13.33 -10.66
C GLU A 24 -1.02 -12.07 -10.54
N PHE A 25 -2.31 -12.17 -10.84
CA PHE A 25 -3.27 -11.10 -10.62
C PHE A 25 -3.40 -10.79 -9.12
N GLU A 26 -3.58 -11.80 -8.27
CA GLU A 26 -3.66 -11.63 -6.82
C GLU A 26 -2.39 -10.99 -6.26
N ALA A 27 -1.22 -11.52 -6.63
CA ALA A 27 0.05 -10.94 -6.21
C ALA A 27 0.21 -9.48 -6.67
N LEU A 28 -0.24 -9.15 -7.88
CA LEU A 28 -0.24 -7.77 -8.37
C LEU A 28 -1.16 -6.87 -7.56
N GLN A 29 -2.34 -7.34 -7.16
CA GLN A 29 -3.25 -6.58 -6.29
C GLN A 29 -2.61 -6.32 -4.92
N GLU A 30 -1.99 -7.31 -4.31
CA GLU A 30 -1.29 -7.15 -3.03
C GLU A 30 -0.17 -6.12 -3.12
N LEU A 31 0.65 -6.19 -4.17
CA LEU A 31 1.73 -5.21 -4.38
C LEU A 31 1.19 -3.79 -4.54
N ILE A 32 0.06 -3.61 -5.23
CA ILE A 32 -0.58 -2.30 -5.39
C ILE A 32 -1.09 -1.79 -4.03
N ALA A 33 -1.76 -2.64 -3.25
CA ALA A 33 -2.25 -2.28 -1.91
C ALA A 33 -1.08 -1.85 -0.99
N ASP A 34 0.02 -2.60 -0.98
CA ASP A 34 1.23 -2.23 -0.22
C ASP A 34 1.79 -0.87 -0.66
N MET A 35 1.70 -0.53 -1.95
CA MET A 35 2.14 0.76 -2.47
C MET A 35 1.20 1.90 -2.04
N GLU A 36 -0.11 1.66 -2.04
CA GLU A 36 -1.12 2.62 -1.57
C GLU A 36 -0.92 2.92 -0.09
N ASP A 37 -0.71 1.90 0.76
CA ASP A 37 -0.39 2.08 2.18
C ASP A 37 0.84 2.96 2.41
N LEU A 38 1.86 2.84 1.56
CA LEU A 38 3.07 3.67 1.63
C LEU A 38 2.80 5.12 1.18
N MET A 39 1.89 5.32 0.23
CA MET A 39 1.48 6.66 -0.20
C MET A 39 0.70 7.35 0.92
N ASP A 40 -0.26 6.65 1.52
CA ASP A 40 -1.05 7.15 2.65
C ASP A 40 -0.14 7.50 3.84
N LEU A 41 0.85 6.65 4.14
CA LEU A 41 1.83 6.93 5.19
C LEU A 41 2.66 8.18 4.89
N ARG A 42 2.99 8.45 3.63
CA ARG A 42 3.74 9.66 3.24
C ARG A 42 2.87 10.90 3.40
N GLU A 43 1.64 10.85 2.92
CA GLU A 43 0.67 11.93 3.06
C GLU A 43 0.44 12.27 4.54
N ALA A 44 0.15 11.26 5.37
CA ALA A 44 -0.04 11.46 6.81
C ALA A 44 1.20 12.08 7.50
N LYS A 45 2.42 11.70 7.09
CA LYS A 45 3.64 12.30 7.62
C LYS A 45 3.83 13.75 7.21
N GLU A 46 3.42 14.11 5.99
CA GLU A 46 3.47 15.48 5.50
C GLU A 46 2.45 16.36 6.23
N GLU A 47 1.22 15.86 6.43
CA GLU A 47 0.17 16.55 7.19
C GLU A 47 0.54 16.74 8.68
N ASP A 48 1.19 15.75 9.28
CA ASP A 48 1.61 15.79 10.69
C ASP A 48 2.98 16.46 10.91
N ALA A 49 3.70 16.87 9.85
CA ALA A 49 5.09 17.33 9.94
C ALA A 49 5.29 18.49 10.94
N ASP A 50 4.34 19.43 10.98
CA ASP A 50 4.39 20.62 11.83
C ASP A 50 3.53 20.49 13.09
N ARG A 51 2.92 19.32 13.33
CA ARG A 51 2.04 19.11 14.49
C ARG A 51 2.86 18.70 15.71
N PRO A 52 2.52 19.21 16.91
CA PRO A 52 3.18 18.79 18.13
C PRO A 52 3.04 17.28 18.35
N SER A 53 4.15 16.61 18.62
CA SER A 53 4.14 15.19 19.01
C SER A 53 3.80 15.02 20.49
N VAL A 54 3.16 13.89 20.83
CA VAL A 54 2.84 13.53 22.21
C VAL A 54 3.86 12.50 22.71
N PRO A 55 4.46 12.68 23.90
CA PRO A 55 5.38 11.69 24.46
C PRO A 55 4.73 10.33 24.65
N LEU A 56 5.47 9.25 24.36
CA LEU A 56 4.96 7.88 24.49
C LEU A 56 4.42 7.57 25.90
N ALA A 57 5.01 8.14 26.95
CA ALA A 57 4.53 7.96 28.32
C ALA A 57 3.12 8.54 28.52
N GLU A 58 2.83 9.67 27.88
CA GLU A 58 1.51 10.31 27.92
C GLU A 58 0.49 9.52 27.10
N VAL A 59 0.88 9.03 25.92
CA VAL A 59 0.03 8.12 25.11
C VAL A 59 -0.31 6.84 25.88
N LYS A 60 0.68 6.23 26.55
CA LYS A 60 0.45 5.03 27.40
C LYS A 60 -0.54 5.32 28.54
N LYS A 61 -0.48 6.51 29.14
CA LYS A 61 -1.46 6.96 30.14
C LYS A 61 -2.85 7.10 29.54
N MET A 62 -2.97 7.77 28.39
CA MET A 62 -4.25 7.97 27.70
C MET A 62 -4.92 6.65 27.32
N LEU A 63 -4.13 5.64 26.93
CA LEU A 63 -4.61 4.32 26.53
C LEU A 63 -4.76 3.33 27.70
N GLY A 64 -4.48 3.73 28.95
CA GLY A 64 -4.58 2.86 30.12
C GLY A 64 -3.53 1.74 30.18
N LEU A 65 -2.41 1.90 29.49
CA LEU A 65 -1.33 0.90 29.37
C LEU A 65 -0.21 1.08 30.41
N LEU A 66 -0.35 2.01 31.35
CA LEU A 66 0.55 2.12 32.49
C LEU A 66 0.26 0.97 33.46
N THR A 67 1.08 -0.07 33.39
CA THR A 67 1.18 -1.09 34.44
C THR A 67 1.94 -0.49 35.62
N ASN A 68 1.42 -0.70 36.83
CA ASN A 68 2.09 -0.38 38.10
C ASN A 68 3.45 -1.06 38.22
#